data_AF-A0A2D5Y0L5-F1
#
_entry.id   AF-A0A2D5Y0L5-F1
#
_cell.length_a   1.000
_cell.length_b   1.000
_cell.length_c   1.000
_cell.angle_alpha   90.00
_cell.angle_beta   90.00
_cell.angle_gamma   90.00
#
_symmetry.space_group_name_H-M   'P 1'
#
loop_
_entity.id
_entity.type
_entity.pdbx_description
1 polymer ?
#
loop_
_entity_poly.entity_id
_entity_poly.type
_entity_poly.pdbx_seq_one_letter_code
_entity_poly.pdbx_strand_id
1 'polypeptide(L)' 'MASRARNINPTKVRALKDKHAALEDRINDALKSPSTADYYLKQLKKQKLALKDSIERLS' A
#
# COMPACT_ATOMS: atom_id res chain seq x y z
N MET A 1 9.83 32.70 2.73
CA MET A 1 10.59 31.43 2.61
C MET A 1 10.20 30.53 3.77
N ALA A 2 9.37 29.51 3.55
CA ALA A 2 8.95 28.59 4.62
C ALA A 2 9.02 27.15 4.10
N SER A 3 10.22 26.60 4.06
CA SER A 3 10.46 25.19 3.77
C SER A 3 10.10 24.39 5.02
N ARG A 4 8.84 23.95 5.10
CA ARG A 4 8.34 23.06 6.16
C ARG A 4 9.05 21.72 6.00
N ALA A 5 10.06 21.47 6.84
CA ALA A 5 10.78 20.21 6.89
C ALA A 5 9.76 19.06 6.99
N ARG A 6 9.77 18.15 6.02
CA ARG A 6 8.98 16.92 6.06
C ARG A 6 9.44 16.15 7.29
N ASN A 7 8.56 16.05 8.30
CA ASN A 7 8.79 15.18 9.45
C ASN A 7 8.62 13.73 8.99
N ILE A 8 9.65 13.18 8.36
CA ILE A 8 9.70 11.79 7.90
C ILE A 8 9.73 10.92 9.15
N ASN A 9 8.61 10.27 9.45
CA ASN A 9 8.51 9.35 10.57
C ASN A 9 8.91 7.94 10.06
N PRO A 10 10.13 7.46 10.35
CA PRO A 10 10.63 6.19 9.81
C PRO A 10 9.79 4.98 10.23
N THR A 11 9.20 5.04 11.43
CA THR A 11 8.23 4.06 11.94
C THR A 11 6.97 4.00 11.09
N LYS A 12 6.45 5.15 10.65
CA LYS A 12 5.25 5.23 9.81
C LYS A 12 5.51 4.73 8.40
N VAL A 13 6.65 5.07 7.81
CA VAL A 13 7.06 4.56 6.49
C VAL A 13 7.23 3.05 6.50
N ARG A 14 7.85 2.50 7.55
CA ARG A 14 8.00 1.04 7.71
C ARG A 14 6.66 0.32 7.84
N ALA A 15 5.76 0.82 8.69
CA ALA A 15 4.42 0.25 8.81
C ALA A 15 3.62 0.31 7.49
N LEU A 16 3.81 1.35 6.66
CA LEU A 16 3.19 1.43 5.33
C LEU A 16 3.78 0.39 4.37
N LYS A 17 5.11 0.17 4.40
CA LYS A 17 5.77 -0.87 3.61
C LYS A 17 5.32 -2.27 4.00
N ASP A 18 5.20 -2.55 5.30
CA ASP A 18 4.70 -3.84 5.80
C ASP A 18 3.26 -4.11 5.33
N LYS A 19 2.40 -3.08 5.40
CA LYS A 19 1.03 -3.16 4.87
C LYS A 19 0.99 -3.36 3.35
N HIS A 20 1.90 -2.72 2.62
CA HIS A 20 2.01 -2.90 1.17
C HIS A 20 2.38 -4.34 0.83
N ALA A 21 3.38 -4.93 1.49
CA ALA A 21 3.78 -6.32 1.31
C ALA A 21 2.61 -7.28 1.60
N ALA A 22 1.91 -7.09 2.71
CA ALA A 22 0.74 -7.91 3.05
C ALA A 22 -0.41 -7.80 2.02
N LEU A 23 -0.59 -6.64 1.37
CA LEU A 23 -1.55 -6.50 0.28
C LEU A 23 -1.10 -7.24 -0.98
N GLU A 24 0.19 -7.33 -1.26
CA GLU A 24 0.71 -8.14 -2.37
C GLU A 24 0.42 -9.61 -2.17
N ASP A 25 0.66 -10.14 -0.98
CA ASP A 25 0.36 -11.54 -0.64
C ASP A 25 -1.14 -11.83 -0.80
N ARG A 26 -2.00 -10.93 -0.28
CA ARG A 26 -3.46 -11.05 -0.42
C ARG A 26 -3.92 -11.01 -1.88
N ILE A 27 -3.28 -10.20 -2.73
CA ILE A 27 -3.58 -10.18 -4.17
C ILE A 27 -3.17 -11.50 -4.81
N ASN A 28 -1.98 -12.02 -4.49
CA ASN A 28 -1.49 -13.28 -5.03
C ASN A 28 -2.40 -14.45 -4.62
N ASP A 29 -2.85 -14.49 -3.37
CA ASP A 29 -3.75 -15.55 -2.90
C ASP A 29 -5.16 -15.42 -3.49
N ALA A 30 -5.66 -14.19 -3.62
CA ALA A 30 -6.91 -13.91 -4.33
C ALA A 30 -6.85 -14.33 -5.81
N LEU A 31 -5.71 -14.12 -6.50
CA LEU A 31 -5.52 -14.54 -7.89
C LEU A 31 -5.46 -16.07 -8.06
N LYS A 32 -5.01 -16.80 -7.05
CA LYS A 32 -4.98 -18.28 -7.06
C LYS A 32 -6.37 -18.89 -6.85
N SER A 33 -7.31 -18.13 -6.31
CA SER A 33 -8.67 -18.59 -6.05
C SER A 33 -9.60 -18.17 -7.20
N PRO A 34 -10.14 -19.13 -7.99
CA PRO A 34 -11.01 -18.83 -9.14
C PRO A 34 -12.38 -18.25 -8.76
N SER A 35 -12.77 -18.33 -7.48
CA SER A 35 -14.00 -17.72 -6.95
C SER A 35 -13.78 -16.34 -6.35
N THR A 36 -12.56 -15.80 -6.42
CA THR A 36 -12.32 -14.46 -5.89
C THR A 36 -12.98 -13.43 -6.79
N ALA A 37 -13.93 -12.68 -6.22
CA ALA A 37 -14.63 -11.64 -6.94
C ALA A 37 -13.66 -10.61 -7.54
N ASP A 38 -13.79 -10.31 -8.83
CA ASP A 38 -13.04 -9.25 -9.52
C ASP A 38 -13.08 -7.91 -8.76
N TYR A 39 -14.21 -7.63 -8.11
CA TYR A 39 -14.36 -6.45 -7.25
C TYR A 39 -13.36 -6.45 -6.08
N TYR A 40 -13.16 -7.59 -5.43
CA TYR A 40 -12.23 -7.72 -4.30
C TYR A 40 -10.79 -7.52 -4.76
N LEU A 41 -10.38 -8.12 -5.89
CA LEU A 41 -9.07 -7.88 -6.49
C LEU A 41 -8.85 -6.41 -6.85
N LYS A 42 -9.87 -5.75 -7.41
CA LYS A 42 -9.81 -4.32 -7.76
C LYS A 42 -9.65 -3.44 -6.52
N GLN A 43 -10.32 -3.78 -5.41
CA GLN A 43 -10.17 -3.09 -4.13
C GLN A 43 -8.75 -3.25 -3.57
N LEU A 44 -8.21 -4.47 -3.54
CA LEU A 44 -6.85 -4.72 -3.05
C LEU A 44 -5.79 -3.95 -3.86
N LYS A 45 -5.91 -3.96 -5.20
CA LYS A 45 -5.00 -3.20 -6.08
C LYS A 45 -5.08 -1.69 -5.83
N LYS A 46 -6.28 -1.13 -5.61
CA LYS A 46 -6.47 0.28 -5.24
C LYS A 46 -5.81 0.63 -3.91
N GLN A 47 -5.99 -0.20 -2.89
CA GLN A 47 -5.36 -0.01 -1.59
C GLN A 47 -3.83 -0.04 -1.69
N LYS A 48 -3.29 -0.98 -2.47
CA LYS A 48 -1.85 -1.08 -2.75
C LYS A 48 -1.31 0.20 -3.40
N LEU A 49 -2.01 0.73 -4.41
CA LEU A 49 -1.62 1.96 -5.09
C LEU A 49 -1.63 3.17 -4.14
N ALA A 50 -2.64 3.30 -3.29
CA ALA A 50 -2.74 4.39 -2.32
C ALA A 50 -1.62 4.34 -1.26
N LEU A 51 -1.24 3.14 -0.80
CA LEU A 51 -0.10 2.98 0.10
C LEU A 51 1.21 3.34 -0.57
N LYS A 52 1.41 2.93 -1.83
CA LYS A 52 2.59 3.30 -2.61
C LYS A 52 2.73 4.82 -2.72
N ASP A 53 1.67 5.52 -3.12
CA ASP A 53 1.65 6.98 -3.22
C ASP A 53 1.93 7.65 -1.86
N SER A 54 1.37 7.10 -0.78
CA SER A 54 1.63 7.57 0.59
C SER A 54 3.09 7.39 1.01
N ILE A 55 3.73 6.28 0.63
CA ILE A 55 5.15 6.02 0.89
C ILE A 55 6.01 6.98 0.07
N GLU A 56 5.71 7.16 -1.22
CA GLU A 56 6.45 8.07 -2.11
C GLU A 56 6.40 9.53 -1.65
N ARG A 57 5.26 9.97 -1.10
CA ARG A 57 5.14 11.32 -0.49
C ARG A 57 5.94 11.49 0.80
N LEU A 58 6.10 10.41 1.56
CA LEU A 58 6.79 10.40 2.85
C LEU A 58 8.28 10.06 2.75
N SER A 59 8.76 9.58 1.59
CA SER A 59 10.15 9.21 1.35
C SER A 59 11.00 10.35 0.78
#